data_AF-A0A8S4PU99-F1
#
_entry.id   AF-A0A8S4PU99-F1
#
_cell.length_a   1.000
_cell.length_b   1.000
_cell.length_c   1.000
_cell.angle_alpha   90.00
_cell.angle_beta   90.00
_cell.angle_gamma   90.00
#
_symmetry.space_group_name_H-M   'P 1'
#
loop_
_entity.id
_entity.type
_entity.pdbx_description
1 polymer ?
#
loop_
_entity_poly.entity_id
_entity_poly.type
_entity_poly.pdbx_seq_one_letter_code
_entity_poly.pdbx_strand_id
1 'polypeptide(L)'
;MYMYVGVFVLFILSLENISASGAASWSSWIDRDNPSGNEDSEDRENLEKGLGGGMPCQNPTRIECKTVGTHIPASETGQVFRKDADCSVEGGLVCVNNEQKPGSQCLDYEIRFLCPVAAPTASWSSWIDRDDTSGSGDWEDRGNLEKGLGGGMPCQNPAEIECRTVGTHIPALETGQVFRKDAVCSLEGGLVCVNNEQRPGSQCLDYEIRFLCSMATPTASWSSWIDRDDPSGTADKEDRESLEKGLGGGMPCQNPVDIDCRKVGTHIHALRTGQVFKKGAVCSLEGGLVCVNNEQRPGSHCLDYEIRFLCPMATSTASSVGSWSSWIDRDDASGSGDWEDRWSLENGMGGGMPCKNPIGIECRTVGSHTPASETHQVFMPGAECSLARGLMCQNSDQRGGAGGFWCLDYEVRYLCPK
;
A
#
# COMPACT_ATOMS: atom_id res chain seq x y z
N MET A 1 52.92 -49.47 -18.76
CA MET A 1 52.49 -48.78 -17.52
C MET A 1 52.11 -47.37 -17.93
N TYR A 2 50.84 -47.14 -18.24
CA TYR A 2 50.33 -45.89 -18.82
C TYR A 2 50.07 -44.88 -17.70
N MET A 3 50.63 -43.68 -17.84
CA MET A 3 50.49 -42.57 -16.90
C MET A 3 49.33 -41.69 -17.40
N TYR A 4 48.25 -41.60 -16.63
CA TYR A 4 47.11 -40.73 -16.88
C TYR A 4 47.52 -39.26 -16.66
N VAL A 5 47.40 -38.43 -17.70
CA VAL A 5 47.33 -36.97 -17.57
C VAL A 5 45.99 -36.55 -18.13
N GLY A 6 45.02 -36.35 -17.24
CA GLY A 6 43.67 -35.93 -17.59
C GLY A 6 43.64 -34.46 -17.98
N VAL A 7 43.21 -34.19 -19.21
CA VAL A 7 42.87 -32.87 -19.73
C VAL A 7 41.56 -32.42 -19.06
N PHE A 8 41.62 -31.41 -18.19
CA PHE A 8 40.41 -30.75 -17.67
C PHE A 8 39.93 -29.72 -18.69
N VAL A 9 38.82 -30.04 -19.37
CA VAL A 9 38.08 -29.13 -20.24
C VAL A 9 37.33 -28.12 -19.36
N LEU A 10 37.67 -26.85 -19.51
CA LEU A 10 36.96 -25.73 -18.90
C LEU A 10 35.58 -25.60 -19.57
N PHE A 11 34.51 -26.03 -18.89
CA PHE A 11 33.14 -25.67 -19.28
C PHE A 11 32.87 -24.24 -18.77
N ILE A 12 32.99 -23.26 -19.66
CA ILE A 12 32.41 -21.93 -19.45
C ILE A 12 30.91 -22.08 -19.70
N LEU A 13 30.13 -22.23 -18.64
CA LEU A 13 28.68 -22.03 -18.73
C LEU A 13 28.45 -20.51 -18.79
N SER A 14 28.13 -20.05 -19.99
CA SER A 14 27.54 -18.75 -20.24
C SER A 14 26.25 -18.67 -19.43
N LEU A 15 26.18 -17.75 -18.45
CA LEU A 15 24.92 -17.39 -17.81
C LEU A 15 24.11 -16.57 -18.82
N GLU A 16 23.33 -17.27 -19.64
CA GLU A 16 22.22 -16.65 -20.36
C GLU A 16 21.17 -16.19 -19.34
N ASN A 17 20.69 -14.97 -19.56
CA ASN A 17 19.66 -14.29 -18.78
C ASN A 17 18.51 -15.22 -18.40
N ILE A 18 18.41 -15.57 -17.12
CA ILE A 18 17.15 -16.06 -16.56
C ILE A 18 16.22 -14.85 -16.51
N SER A 19 15.43 -14.70 -17.57
CA SER A 19 14.26 -13.81 -17.57
C SER A 19 13.37 -14.25 -16.40
N ALA A 20 13.28 -13.39 -15.39
CA ALA A 20 12.27 -13.52 -14.35
C ALA A 20 10.91 -13.58 -15.06
N SER A 21 10.25 -14.72 -14.98
CA SER A 21 8.84 -14.88 -15.34
C SER A 21 8.02 -13.94 -14.46
N GLY A 22 7.85 -12.70 -14.91
CA GLY A 22 6.95 -11.74 -14.27
C GLY A 22 5.53 -12.30 -14.31
N ALA A 23 4.83 -12.25 -13.17
CA ALA A 23 3.41 -12.54 -13.13
C ALA A 23 2.67 -11.63 -14.14
N ALA A 24 1.61 -12.12 -14.78
CA ALA A 24 0.83 -11.35 -15.74
C ALA A 24 -0.66 -11.56 -15.45
N SER A 25 -1.48 -10.51 -15.59
CA SER A 25 -2.92 -10.54 -15.31
C SER A 25 -3.71 -9.98 -16.48
N TRP A 26 -4.84 -10.61 -16.80
CA TRP A 26 -5.77 -10.12 -17.79
C TRP A 26 -6.51 -8.89 -17.30
N SER A 27 -6.65 -7.87 -18.14
CA SER A 27 -7.55 -6.74 -17.89
C SER A 27 -9.01 -7.20 -17.90
N SER A 28 -9.89 -6.31 -17.43
CA SER A 28 -11.31 -6.38 -17.77
C SER A 28 -11.49 -6.33 -19.29
N TRP A 29 -12.63 -6.83 -19.77
CA TRP A 29 -13.04 -6.68 -21.16
C TRP A 29 -13.38 -5.23 -21.47
N ILE A 30 -13.04 -4.82 -22.69
CA ILE A 30 -13.21 -3.50 -23.27
C ILE A 30 -14.11 -3.70 -24.48
N ASP A 31 -15.29 -3.09 -24.42
CA ASP A 31 -16.33 -3.06 -25.45
C ASP A 31 -16.68 -1.57 -25.54
N ARG A 32 -16.14 -0.89 -26.56
CA ARG A 32 -16.18 0.58 -26.62
C ARG A 32 -17.04 1.05 -27.77
N ASP A 33 -16.84 0.45 -28.92
CA ASP A 33 -17.71 0.68 -30.05
C ASP A 33 -18.79 -0.39 -30.06
N ASN A 34 -19.87 -0.13 -30.76
CA ASN A 34 -20.86 -1.16 -31.04
C ASN A 34 -21.06 -1.13 -32.55
N PRO A 35 -21.54 -2.21 -33.18
CA PRO A 35 -21.70 -2.29 -34.64
C PRO A 35 -22.77 -1.33 -35.20
N SER A 36 -23.36 -0.46 -34.37
CA SER A 36 -24.29 0.60 -34.76
C SER A 36 -23.58 1.70 -35.57
N GLY A 37 -23.40 1.45 -36.87
CA GLY A 37 -22.77 2.42 -37.77
C GLY A 37 -22.11 1.74 -38.96
N ASN A 38 -20.85 2.11 -39.22
CA ASN A 38 -20.06 1.60 -40.34
C ASN A 38 -19.03 0.54 -39.92
N GLU A 39 -18.74 0.40 -38.63
CA GLU A 39 -17.71 -0.49 -38.08
C GLU A 39 -18.00 -0.82 -36.61
N ASP A 40 -17.22 -1.74 -36.08
CA ASP A 40 -17.05 -2.05 -34.66
C ASP A 40 -15.54 -2.05 -34.37
N SER A 41 -15.08 -1.27 -33.38
CA SER A 41 -13.68 -0.85 -33.26
C SER A 41 -13.19 -0.62 -31.81
N GLU A 42 -12.37 -1.56 -31.34
CA GLU A 42 -11.49 -1.47 -30.17
C GLU A 42 -10.03 -1.29 -30.64
N ASP A 43 -9.79 -0.27 -31.47
CA ASP A 43 -8.44 0.02 -31.99
C ASP A 43 -7.51 0.60 -30.92
N ARG A 44 -6.24 0.22 -30.98
CA ARG A 44 -5.25 0.63 -29.99
C ARG A 44 -5.01 2.15 -29.97
N GLU A 45 -5.03 2.82 -31.12
CA GLU A 45 -4.74 4.25 -31.21
C GLU A 45 -5.74 5.10 -30.40
N ASN A 46 -7.03 4.76 -30.49
CA ASN A 46 -8.07 5.42 -29.72
C ASN A 46 -8.01 5.07 -28.23
N LEU A 47 -7.63 3.84 -27.88
CA LEU A 47 -7.40 3.44 -26.49
C LEU A 47 -6.20 4.18 -25.88
N GLU A 48 -5.11 4.38 -26.61
CA GLU A 48 -3.94 5.15 -26.13
C GLU A 48 -4.25 6.63 -25.88
N LYS A 49 -5.18 7.21 -26.65
CA LYS A 49 -5.66 8.59 -26.46
C LYS A 49 -6.61 8.74 -25.26
N GLY A 50 -6.89 7.67 -24.51
CA GLY A 50 -7.76 7.71 -23.34
C GLY A 50 -9.24 7.88 -23.67
N LEU A 51 -9.64 7.72 -24.94
CA LEU A 51 -11.02 7.85 -25.36
C LEU A 51 -11.80 6.60 -24.96
N GLY A 52 -12.48 6.65 -23.80
CA GLY A 52 -13.37 5.58 -23.33
C GLY A 52 -12.74 4.53 -22.42
N GLY A 53 -11.74 4.90 -21.60
CA GLY A 53 -11.20 4.03 -20.54
C GLY A 53 -9.70 3.76 -20.61
N GLY A 54 -9.07 4.04 -21.76
CA GLY A 54 -7.61 4.01 -21.90
C GLY A 54 -7.00 2.61 -22.08
N MET A 55 -5.72 2.56 -22.40
CA MET A 55 -4.94 1.31 -22.38
C MET A 55 -4.86 0.74 -20.95
N PRO A 56 -5.12 -0.57 -20.74
CA PRO A 56 -5.03 -1.17 -19.40
C PRO A 56 -3.64 -1.13 -18.78
N CYS A 57 -2.59 -1.07 -19.62
CA CYS A 57 -1.21 -0.95 -19.21
C CYS A 57 -0.35 -0.45 -20.38
N GLN A 58 0.86 0.03 -20.08
CA GLN A 58 1.77 0.55 -21.11
C GLN A 58 2.31 -0.54 -22.05
N ASN A 59 2.59 -1.74 -21.54
CA ASN A 59 3.27 -2.81 -22.28
C ASN A 59 2.50 -4.14 -22.19
N PRO A 60 1.29 -4.25 -22.75
CA PRO A 60 0.57 -5.52 -22.81
C PRO A 60 1.36 -6.56 -23.62
N THR A 61 1.26 -7.82 -23.21
CA THR A 61 2.02 -8.94 -23.82
C THR A 61 1.15 -9.85 -24.68
N ARG A 62 -0.17 -9.85 -24.45
CA ARG A 62 -1.16 -10.58 -25.25
C ARG A 62 -2.46 -9.81 -25.32
N ILE A 63 -3.28 -10.16 -26.29
CA ILE A 63 -4.66 -9.70 -26.46
C ILE A 63 -5.57 -10.93 -26.60
N GLU A 64 -6.83 -10.78 -26.21
CA GLU A 64 -7.91 -11.73 -26.48
C GLU A 64 -9.12 -10.94 -26.98
N CYS A 65 -9.79 -11.45 -28.01
CA CYS A 65 -10.95 -10.80 -28.61
C CYS A 65 -12.06 -11.82 -28.86
N LYS A 66 -13.29 -11.47 -28.55
CA LYS A 66 -14.46 -12.34 -28.72
C LYS A 66 -15.73 -11.51 -28.89
N THR A 67 -16.80 -12.15 -29.30
CA THR A 67 -18.11 -11.50 -29.41
C THR A 67 -18.73 -11.23 -28.04
N VAL A 68 -19.40 -10.09 -27.92
CA VAL A 68 -20.19 -9.73 -26.75
C VAL A 68 -21.36 -10.71 -26.60
N GLY A 69 -21.58 -11.17 -25.37
CA GLY A 69 -22.67 -12.09 -24.99
C GLY A 69 -22.52 -13.56 -25.42
N THR A 70 -22.06 -13.83 -26.64
CA THR A 70 -21.89 -15.20 -27.17
C THR A 70 -20.49 -15.77 -26.94
N HIS A 71 -19.50 -14.91 -26.69
CA HIS A 71 -18.12 -15.28 -26.34
C HIS A 71 -17.42 -16.17 -27.37
N ILE A 72 -17.80 -16.03 -28.64
CA ILE A 72 -17.14 -16.72 -29.75
C ILE A 72 -15.83 -15.97 -30.04
N PRO A 73 -14.67 -16.63 -30.07
CA PRO A 73 -13.41 -15.99 -30.43
C PRO A 73 -13.52 -15.30 -31.80
N ALA A 74 -12.96 -14.09 -31.93
CA ALA A 74 -13.05 -13.32 -33.17
C ALA A 74 -12.54 -14.11 -34.40
N SER A 75 -11.49 -14.93 -34.22
CA SER A 75 -10.94 -15.81 -35.25
C SER A 75 -11.90 -16.90 -35.75
N GLU A 76 -12.97 -17.20 -35.01
CA GLU A 76 -13.94 -18.26 -35.34
C GLU A 76 -15.26 -17.72 -35.92
N THR A 77 -15.46 -16.39 -35.94
CA THR A 77 -16.71 -15.79 -36.45
C THR A 77 -16.79 -15.81 -37.99
N GLY A 78 -15.65 -15.91 -38.66
CA GLY A 78 -15.55 -15.86 -40.12
C GLY A 78 -15.78 -14.46 -40.72
N GLN A 79 -15.76 -13.42 -39.88
CA GLN A 79 -15.73 -12.02 -40.30
C GLN A 79 -14.31 -11.60 -40.69
N VAL A 80 -14.21 -10.54 -41.49
CA VAL A 80 -12.94 -9.99 -41.96
C VAL A 80 -12.58 -8.79 -41.10
N PHE A 81 -11.38 -8.80 -40.50
CA PHE A 81 -10.87 -7.69 -39.71
C PHE A 81 -9.81 -6.91 -40.49
N ARG A 82 -9.59 -5.65 -40.09
CA ARG A 82 -8.54 -4.82 -40.69
C ARG A 82 -7.18 -5.44 -40.40
N LYS A 83 -6.29 -5.51 -41.40
CA LYS A 83 -5.00 -6.23 -41.29
C LYS A 83 -4.08 -5.73 -40.17
N ASP A 84 -4.11 -4.43 -39.89
CA ASP A 84 -3.35 -3.78 -38.83
C ASP A 84 -4.06 -3.81 -37.47
N ALA A 85 -5.28 -4.37 -37.38
CA ALA A 85 -6.07 -4.53 -36.17
C ALA A 85 -6.93 -5.81 -36.21
N ASP A 86 -6.29 -6.94 -36.53
CA ASP A 86 -6.90 -8.28 -36.56
C ASP A 86 -6.63 -9.00 -35.23
N CYS A 87 -7.27 -8.53 -34.15
CA CYS A 87 -7.04 -8.98 -32.78
C CYS A 87 -5.54 -9.05 -32.41
N SER A 88 -4.84 -7.93 -32.52
CA SER A 88 -3.40 -7.85 -32.28
C SER A 88 -3.07 -6.91 -31.11
N VAL A 89 -1.93 -7.14 -30.45
CA VAL A 89 -1.51 -6.29 -29.32
C VAL A 89 -1.23 -4.87 -29.79
N GLU A 90 -0.67 -4.73 -30.98
CA GLU A 90 -0.28 -3.47 -31.60
C GLU A 90 -1.47 -2.73 -32.24
N GLY A 91 -2.50 -3.44 -32.67
CA GLY A 91 -3.61 -2.87 -33.42
C GLY A 91 -4.95 -2.82 -32.69
N GLY A 92 -5.17 -3.68 -31.70
CA GLY A 92 -6.50 -3.93 -31.15
C GLY A 92 -7.35 -4.80 -32.10
N LEU A 93 -8.64 -4.52 -32.18
CA LEU A 93 -9.58 -5.18 -33.09
C LEU A 93 -10.41 -4.14 -33.85
N VAL A 94 -10.49 -4.27 -35.18
CA VAL A 94 -11.39 -3.45 -36.01
C VAL A 94 -12.10 -4.29 -37.06
N CYS A 95 -13.44 -4.28 -37.02
CA CYS A 95 -14.31 -4.84 -38.04
C CYS A 95 -15.02 -3.72 -38.79
N VAL A 96 -14.93 -3.70 -40.13
CA VAL A 96 -15.64 -2.70 -40.95
C VAL A 96 -16.79 -3.35 -41.72
N ASN A 97 -18.00 -2.78 -41.65
CA ASN A 97 -19.21 -3.33 -42.27
C ASN A 97 -19.06 -3.53 -43.79
N ASN A 98 -18.42 -2.57 -44.47
CA ASN A 98 -18.23 -2.59 -45.92
C ASN A 98 -17.18 -3.61 -46.39
N GLU A 99 -16.39 -4.17 -45.48
CA GLU A 99 -15.39 -5.21 -45.79
C GLU A 99 -15.95 -6.63 -45.58
N GLN A 100 -17.18 -6.74 -45.03
CA GLN A 100 -17.83 -8.02 -44.82
C GLN A 100 -18.48 -8.56 -46.11
N LYS A 101 -18.83 -9.84 -46.09
CA LYS A 101 -19.59 -10.48 -47.18
C LYS A 101 -20.90 -9.74 -47.43
N PRO A 102 -21.38 -9.68 -48.69
CA PRO A 102 -22.62 -8.97 -49.02
C PRO A 102 -23.79 -9.40 -48.13
N GLY A 103 -24.43 -8.43 -47.46
CA GLY A 103 -25.56 -8.66 -46.56
C GLY A 103 -25.19 -9.00 -45.12
N SER A 104 -23.90 -8.98 -44.75
CA SER A 104 -23.44 -9.12 -43.37
C SER A 104 -22.99 -7.77 -42.81
N GLN A 105 -23.20 -7.55 -41.51
CA GLN A 105 -22.60 -6.47 -40.73
C GLN A 105 -21.66 -7.07 -39.69
N CYS A 106 -20.78 -6.26 -39.13
CA CYS A 106 -19.94 -6.61 -38.00
C CYS A 106 -20.78 -7.09 -36.82
N LEU A 107 -20.29 -8.14 -36.16
CA LEU A 107 -20.75 -8.50 -34.83
C LEU A 107 -20.19 -7.50 -33.82
N ASP A 108 -20.72 -7.56 -32.61
CA ASP A 108 -20.29 -6.77 -31.47
C ASP A 108 -19.15 -7.49 -30.76
N TYR A 109 -17.99 -6.86 -30.63
CA TYR A 109 -16.78 -7.45 -30.09
C TYR A 109 -16.29 -6.77 -28.80
N GLU A 110 -15.65 -7.56 -27.94
CA GLU A 110 -14.93 -7.07 -26.78
C GLU A 110 -13.50 -7.62 -26.78
N ILE A 111 -12.54 -6.79 -26.36
CA ILE A 111 -11.13 -7.14 -26.25
C ILE A 111 -10.62 -7.06 -24.81
N ARG A 112 -9.56 -7.78 -24.48
CA ARG A 112 -8.79 -7.57 -23.24
C ARG A 112 -7.32 -7.83 -23.46
N PHE A 113 -6.48 -7.21 -22.63
CA PHE A 113 -5.03 -7.35 -22.72
C PHE A 113 -4.46 -8.12 -21.52
N LEU A 114 -3.43 -8.93 -21.77
CA LEU A 114 -2.62 -9.51 -20.71
C LEU A 114 -1.50 -8.52 -20.36
N CYS A 115 -1.62 -7.90 -19.21
CA CYS A 115 -0.65 -6.95 -18.72
C CYS A 115 0.39 -7.63 -17.84
N PRO A 116 1.69 -7.33 -18.00
CA PRO A 116 2.69 -7.65 -17.00
C PRO A 116 2.24 -7.05 -15.67
N VAL A 117 2.13 -7.89 -14.64
CA VAL A 117 2.09 -7.42 -13.26
C VAL A 117 3.53 -7.02 -12.97
N ALA A 118 3.75 -5.75 -12.64
CA ALA A 118 5.05 -5.31 -12.16
C ALA A 118 5.49 -6.29 -11.06
N ALA A 119 6.73 -6.78 -11.13
CA ALA A 119 7.29 -7.54 -10.03
C ALA A 119 7.02 -6.73 -8.75
N PRO A 120 6.46 -7.36 -7.68
CA PRO A 120 6.18 -6.65 -6.45
C PRO A 120 7.46 -5.89 -6.06
N THR A 121 7.38 -4.57 -5.89
CA THR A 121 8.55 -3.75 -5.59
C THR A 121 9.15 -4.27 -4.30
N ALA A 122 10.21 -5.08 -4.38
CA ALA A 122 10.83 -5.62 -3.20
C ALA A 122 11.67 -4.51 -2.57
N SER A 123 11.39 -4.15 -1.32
CA SER A 123 12.18 -3.17 -0.60
C SER A 123 12.80 -3.80 0.64
N TRP A 124 14.06 -3.47 0.86
CA TRP A 124 14.74 -3.82 2.09
C TRP A 124 14.11 -3.05 3.25
N SER A 125 13.83 -3.75 4.35
CA SER A 125 13.46 -3.12 5.61
C SER A 125 14.60 -2.23 6.13
N SER A 126 14.27 -1.38 7.10
CA SER A 126 15.29 -0.83 7.99
C SER A 126 16.08 -1.95 8.67
N TRP A 127 17.30 -1.64 9.08
CA TRP A 127 18.11 -2.55 9.89
C TRP A 127 17.51 -2.70 11.28
N ILE A 128 17.47 -3.95 11.73
CA ILE A 128 17.00 -4.39 13.04
C ILE A 128 18.23 -4.83 13.82
N ASP A 129 18.48 -4.13 14.90
CA ASP A 129 19.50 -4.40 15.89
C ASP A 129 18.77 -4.55 17.23
N ARG A 130 18.60 -5.81 17.66
CA ARG A 130 17.68 -6.12 18.76
C ARG A 130 18.39 -6.42 20.05
N ASP A 131 19.55 -7.04 19.97
CA ASP A 131 20.29 -7.51 21.14
C ASP A 131 21.74 -7.06 21.00
N ASP A 132 22.14 -6.06 21.78
CA ASP A 132 23.56 -5.70 21.85
C ASP A 132 24.37 -6.88 22.43
N THR A 133 25.66 -6.99 22.04
CA THR A 133 26.67 -8.00 22.47
C THR A 133 26.82 -8.35 23.97
N SER A 134 26.04 -7.76 24.86
CA SER A 134 26.12 -7.96 26.31
C SER A 134 25.64 -9.34 26.76
N GLY A 135 26.33 -9.93 27.74
CA GLY A 135 25.94 -11.22 28.31
C GLY A 135 26.36 -12.43 27.46
N SER A 136 25.40 -13.11 26.82
CA SER A 136 25.62 -14.46 26.27
C SER A 136 26.07 -14.49 24.80
N GLY A 137 26.00 -13.38 24.09
CA GLY A 137 26.28 -13.27 22.67
C GLY A 137 25.51 -12.12 22.05
N ASP A 138 25.19 -12.26 20.77
CA ASP A 138 24.42 -11.33 19.93
C ASP A 138 23.30 -12.14 19.25
N TRP A 139 22.05 -11.65 19.34
CA TRP A 139 20.86 -12.48 19.11
C TRP A 139 19.79 -11.78 18.28
N GLU A 140 19.96 -11.87 16.97
CA GLU A 140 19.07 -11.36 15.93
C GLU A 140 18.22 -12.55 15.43
N ASP A 141 17.77 -13.38 16.39
CA ASP A 141 17.08 -14.62 16.10
C ASP A 141 15.62 -14.39 15.69
N ARG A 142 15.18 -15.16 14.69
CA ARG A 142 13.84 -15.03 14.12
C ARG A 142 12.73 -15.29 15.12
N GLY A 143 12.90 -16.26 16.02
CA GLY A 143 11.83 -16.66 16.94
C GLY A 143 11.43 -15.58 17.95
N ASN A 144 12.36 -14.71 18.32
CA ASN A 144 12.09 -13.55 19.16
C ASN A 144 11.57 -12.35 18.36
N LEU A 145 12.02 -12.17 17.11
CA LEU A 145 11.44 -11.18 16.19
C LEU A 145 9.96 -11.51 15.88
N GLU A 146 9.61 -12.78 15.66
CA GLU A 146 8.21 -13.20 15.45
C GLU A 146 7.32 -12.95 16.68
N LYS A 147 7.90 -12.89 17.88
CA LYS A 147 7.19 -12.54 19.12
C LYS A 147 7.11 -11.03 19.37
N GLY A 148 7.55 -10.21 18.42
CA GLY A 148 7.53 -8.75 18.53
C GLY A 148 8.60 -8.16 19.45
N LEU A 149 9.61 -8.96 19.86
CA LEU A 149 10.67 -8.45 20.72
C LEU A 149 11.70 -7.72 19.84
N GLY A 150 11.80 -6.39 20.02
CA GLY A 150 12.70 -5.52 19.25
C GLY A 150 12.16 -5.05 17.89
N GLY A 151 10.85 -4.82 17.78
CA GLY A 151 10.24 -4.22 16.58
C GLY A 151 9.53 -5.21 15.65
N GLY A 152 9.72 -6.51 15.84
CA GLY A 152 8.95 -7.53 15.12
C GLY A 152 9.51 -7.91 13.74
N MET A 153 8.85 -8.84 13.06
CA MET A 153 9.16 -9.19 11.67
C MET A 153 8.64 -8.09 10.72
N PRO A 154 9.46 -7.55 9.80
CA PRO A 154 9.02 -6.50 8.86
C PRO A 154 7.94 -6.94 7.86
N CYS A 155 7.85 -8.24 7.60
CA CYS A 155 6.83 -8.84 6.76
C CYS A 155 6.68 -10.32 7.08
N GLN A 156 5.51 -10.89 6.76
CA GLN A 156 5.23 -12.31 7.03
C GLN A 156 6.14 -13.25 6.24
N ASN A 157 6.39 -12.93 4.96
CA ASN A 157 7.14 -13.77 4.03
C ASN A 157 8.29 -12.97 3.38
N PRO A 158 9.41 -12.75 4.10
CA PRO A 158 10.57 -12.11 3.52
C PRO A 158 11.21 -12.99 2.44
N ALA A 159 11.62 -12.36 1.35
CA ALA A 159 12.25 -13.02 0.21
C ALA A 159 13.75 -13.26 0.44
N GLU A 160 14.42 -12.34 1.13
CA GLU A 160 15.85 -12.40 1.43
C GLU A 160 16.14 -11.81 2.82
N ILE A 161 17.30 -12.15 3.38
CA ILE A 161 17.85 -11.60 4.62
C ILE A 161 19.27 -11.13 4.36
N GLU A 162 19.64 -10.01 4.98
CA GLU A 162 21.01 -9.52 5.01
C GLU A 162 21.42 -9.26 6.45
N CYS A 163 22.67 -9.57 6.79
CA CYS A 163 23.21 -9.41 8.13
C CYS A 163 24.61 -8.82 8.07
N ARG A 164 24.89 -7.85 8.95
CA ARG A 164 26.19 -7.17 9.01
C ARG A 164 26.49 -6.66 10.40
N THR A 165 27.73 -6.26 10.64
CA THR A 165 28.11 -5.63 11.90
C THR A 165 27.57 -4.20 12.01
N VAL A 166 27.13 -3.82 13.21
CA VAL A 166 26.73 -2.45 13.53
C VAL A 166 27.94 -1.51 13.39
N GLY A 167 27.72 -0.36 12.74
CA GLY A 167 28.69 0.72 12.54
C GLY A 167 29.78 0.46 11.49
N THR A 168 30.36 -0.75 11.45
CA THR A 168 31.42 -1.12 10.48
C THR A 168 30.86 -1.73 9.19
N HIS A 169 29.63 -2.25 9.22
CA HIS A 169 28.90 -2.79 8.06
C HIS A 169 29.62 -3.93 7.33
N ILE A 170 30.43 -4.70 8.04
CA ILE A 170 31.08 -5.89 7.51
C ILE A 170 30.01 -6.99 7.41
N PRO A 171 29.82 -7.64 6.25
CA PRO A 171 28.89 -8.76 6.13
C PRO A 171 29.18 -9.83 7.18
N ALA A 172 28.16 -10.36 7.85
CA ALA A 172 28.36 -11.25 8.99
C ALA A 172 29.22 -12.47 8.66
N LEU A 173 29.06 -13.03 7.46
CA LEU A 173 29.82 -14.19 7.00
C LEU A 173 31.30 -13.90 6.69
N GLU A 174 31.70 -12.63 6.61
CA GLU A 174 33.07 -12.19 6.35
C GLU A 174 33.84 -11.82 7.63
N THR A 175 33.18 -11.75 8.79
CA THR A 175 33.83 -11.39 10.06
C THR A 175 34.74 -12.51 10.60
N GLY A 176 34.52 -13.75 10.15
CA GLY A 176 35.23 -14.93 10.65
C GLY A 176 34.76 -15.41 12.02
N GLN A 177 33.67 -14.87 12.57
CA GLN A 177 33.01 -15.36 13.78
C GLN A 177 32.19 -16.62 13.51
N VAL A 178 31.97 -17.41 14.55
CA VAL A 178 31.19 -18.65 14.48
C VAL A 178 29.75 -18.35 14.85
N PHE A 179 28.82 -18.64 13.94
CA PHE A 179 27.39 -18.48 14.16
C PHE A 179 26.73 -19.82 14.50
N ARG A 180 25.61 -19.77 15.23
CA ARG A 180 24.84 -20.97 15.54
C ARG A 180 24.32 -21.58 14.24
N LYS A 181 24.41 -22.91 14.11
CA LYS A 181 24.15 -23.65 12.86
C LYS A 181 22.76 -23.42 12.24
N ASP A 182 21.75 -23.18 13.07
CA ASP A 182 20.37 -22.91 12.66
C ASP A 182 20.08 -21.42 12.44
N ALA A 183 21.04 -20.52 12.69
CA ALA A 183 20.89 -19.07 12.58
C ALA A 183 22.17 -18.40 12.02
N VAL A 184 22.60 -18.86 10.83
CA VAL A 184 23.77 -18.34 10.10
C VAL A 184 23.33 -17.31 9.05
N CYS A 185 22.73 -16.20 9.48
CA CYS A 185 22.09 -15.23 8.60
C CYS A 185 21.07 -15.88 7.65
N SER A 186 20.02 -16.48 8.21
CA SER A 186 19.05 -17.25 7.45
C SER A 186 17.63 -16.75 7.66
N LEU A 187 16.77 -16.92 6.65
CA LEU A 187 15.38 -16.52 6.74
C LEU A 187 14.63 -17.26 7.86
N GLU A 188 15.00 -18.49 8.18
CA GLU A 188 14.32 -19.32 9.19
C GLU A 188 14.84 -19.06 10.62
N GLY A 189 16.14 -18.78 10.77
CA GLY A 189 16.77 -18.63 12.09
C GLY A 189 17.19 -17.21 12.47
N GLY A 190 17.30 -16.29 11.52
CA GLY A 190 17.95 -15.00 11.72
C GLY A 190 19.47 -15.12 11.78
N LEU A 191 20.11 -14.33 12.64
CA LEU A 191 21.54 -14.42 12.95
C LEU A 191 21.73 -14.62 14.45
N VAL A 192 22.57 -15.57 14.87
CA VAL A 192 22.94 -15.72 16.29
C VAL A 192 24.43 -15.99 16.43
N CYS A 193 25.10 -15.10 17.16
CA CYS A 193 26.46 -15.30 17.64
C CYS A 193 26.44 -15.63 19.13
N VAL A 194 27.16 -16.67 19.55
CA VAL A 194 27.27 -17.03 20.98
C VAL A 194 28.70 -16.82 21.46
N ASN A 195 28.88 -16.08 22.57
CA ASN A 195 30.20 -15.74 23.11
C ASN A 195 31.04 -17.00 23.41
N ASN A 196 30.41 -18.03 23.99
CA ASN A 196 31.09 -19.27 24.38
C ASN A 196 31.45 -20.19 23.20
N GLU A 197 30.93 -19.91 22.00
CA GLU A 197 31.23 -20.66 20.78
C GLU A 197 32.34 -20.00 19.96
N GLN A 198 32.80 -18.80 20.35
CA GLN A 198 33.91 -18.11 19.70
C GLN A 198 35.26 -18.69 20.11
N ARG A 199 36.30 -18.32 19.35
CA ARG A 199 37.69 -18.67 19.69
C ARG A 199 38.04 -18.13 21.09
N PRO A 200 38.90 -18.83 21.86
CA PRO A 200 39.27 -18.39 23.20
C PRO A 200 39.75 -16.94 23.24
N GLY A 201 39.12 -16.12 24.09
CA GLY A 201 39.45 -14.70 24.24
C GLY A 201 38.77 -13.74 23.26
N SER A 202 37.84 -14.23 22.42
CA SER A 202 37.01 -13.42 21.53
C SER A 202 35.57 -13.40 22.02
N GLN A 203 34.89 -12.26 21.85
CA GLN A 203 33.44 -12.11 22.06
C GLN A 203 32.75 -11.82 20.74
N CYS A 204 31.45 -12.04 20.68
CA CYS A 204 30.62 -11.66 19.55
C CYS A 204 30.76 -10.17 19.22
N LEU A 205 30.82 -9.88 17.92
CA LEU A 205 30.58 -8.54 17.41
C LEU A 205 29.08 -8.26 17.45
N ASP A 206 28.76 -6.98 17.35
CA ASP A 206 27.41 -6.43 17.34
C ASP A 206 26.85 -6.51 15.92
N TYR A 207 25.73 -7.17 15.71
CA TYR A 207 25.14 -7.42 14.40
C TYR A 207 23.73 -6.84 14.26
N GLU A 208 23.43 -6.39 13.06
CA GLU A 208 22.09 -6.00 12.65
C GLU A 208 21.65 -6.81 11.43
N ILE A 209 20.35 -7.08 11.34
CA ILE A 209 19.73 -7.82 10.23
C ILE A 209 18.67 -6.97 9.52
N ARG A 210 18.41 -7.25 8.26
CA ARG A 210 17.26 -6.70 7.53
C ARG A 210 16.69 -7.71 6.57
N PHE A 211 15.44 -7.50 6.17
CA PHE A 211 14.73 -8.42 5.29
C PHE A 211 14.31 -7.72 4.01
N LEU A 212 14.43 -8.43 2.88
CA LEU A 212 13.84 -8.00 1.62
C LEU A 212 12.38 -8.41 1.62
N CYS A 213 11.50 -7.44 1.77
CA CYS A 213 10.06 -7.68 1.76
C CYS A 213 9.54 -7.44 0.35
N SER A 214 8.92 -8.48 -0.22
CA SER A 214 8.12 -8.32 -1.41
C SER A 214 6.93 -7.45 -1.05
N MET A 215 6.83 -6.26 -1.65
CA MET A 215 5.59 -5.50 -1.62
C MET A 215 4.61 -6.20 -2.57
N ALA A 216 4.08 -7.35 -2.15
CA ALA A 216 2.86 -7.86 -2.72
C ALA A 216 1.85 -6.72 -2.59
N THR A 217 1.56 -6.01 -3.68
CA THR A 217 0.61 -4.89 -3.65
C THR A 217 -0.71 -5.43 -3.08
N PRO A 218 -1.18 -4.88 -1.95
CA PRO A 218 -1.81 -3.58 -1.89
C PRO A 218 -0.79 -2.46 -1.92
N THR A 219 -0.94 -1.53 -2.84
CA THR A 219 -0.43 -0.16 -2.68
C THR A 219 -0.55 0.22 -1.21
N ALA A 220 0.51 0.53 -0.45
CA ALA A 220 0.38 0.87 0.97
C ALA A 220 1.03 2.22 1.24
N SER A 221 0.41 3.06 2.06
CA SER A 221 0.91 4.39 2.40
C SER A 221 0.99 4.56 3.91
N TRP A 222 2.07 5.21 4.34
CA TRP A 222 2.21 5.60 5.74
C TRP A 222 1.17 6.67 6.07
N SER A 223 0.46 6.48 7.18
CA SER A 223 -0.40 7.53 7.74
C SER A 223 0.43 8.74 8.14
N SER A 224 -0.26 9.87 8.35
CA SER A 224 0.29 10.95 9.17
C SER A 224 0.70 10.42 10.55
N TRP A 225 1.64 11.12 11.17
CA TRP A 225 2.02 10.83 12.55
C TRP A 225 0.86 11.15 13.50
N ILE A 226 0.70 10.28 14.47
CA ILE A 226 -0.32 10.31 15.51
C ILE A 226 0.44 10.54 16.82
N ASP A 227 0.19 11.70 17.38
CA ASP A 227 0.71 12.17 18.67
C ASP A 227 -0.52 12.49 19.52
N ARG A 228 -0.83 11.58 20.46
CA ARG A 228 -2.14 11.52 21.13
C ARG A 228 -2.07 11.86 22.60
N ASP A 229 -0.96 11.55 23.23
CA ASP A 229 -0.66 11.87 24.62
C ASP A 229 0.66 12.63 24.62
N ASP A 230 0.72 13.70 25.39
CA ASP A 230 2.01 14.23 25.80
C ASP A 230 2.48 13.45 27.04
N PRO A 231 3.79 13.41 27.36
CA PRO A 231 4.33 12.69 28.54
C PRO A 231 3.94 13.31 29.90
N SER A 232 2.99 14.24 29.90
CA SER A 232 2.50 14.94 31.08
C SER A 232 1.73 14.00 32.03
N GLY A 233 2.04 14.06 33.32
CA GLY A 233 1.40 13.20 34.32
C GLY A 233 2.11 11.85 34.51
N THR A 234 1.51 10.75 34.05
CA THR A 234 1.94 9.38 34.44
C THR A 234 2.58 8.54 33.34
N ALA A 235 2.39 8.90 32.08
CA ALA A 235 2.77 8.10 30.92
C ALA A 235 2.68 8.93 29.64
N ASP A 236 3.29 8.40 28.58
CA ASP A 236 3.11 8.77 27.19
C ASP A 236 2.48 7.57 26.47
N LYS A 237 1.39 7.76 25.73
CA LYS A 237 0.53 6.65 25.30
C LYS A 237 -0.10 6.85 23.93
N GLU A 238 0.54 6.19 22.97
CA GLU A 238 0.10 6.03 21.61
C GLU A 238 -0.40 4.58 21.45
N ASP A 239 -1.25 4.16 22.40
CA ASP A 239 -1.71 2.79 22.51
C ASP A 239 -2.87 2.50 21.54
N ARG A 240 -2.87 1.27 21.01
CA ARG A 240 -3.87 0.85 20.02
C ARG A 240 -5.31 0.91 20.56
N GLU A 241 -5.52 0.53 21.82
CA GLU A 241 -6.86 0.49 22.43
C GLU A 241 -7.50 1.89 22.48
N SER A 242 -6.71 2.91 22.81
CA SER A 242 -7.14 4.31 22.82
C SER A 242 -7.44 4.81 21.40
N LEU A 243 -6.63 4.44 20.41
CA LEU A 243 -6.86 4.79 19.01
C LEU A 243 -8.10 4.09 18.43
N GLU A 244 -8.36 2.83 18.76
CA GLU A 244 -9.58 2.13 18.31
C GLU A 244 -10.86 2.76 18.88
N LYS A 245 -10.78 3.39 20.04
CA LYS A 245 -11.88 4.17 20.64
C LYS A 245 -12.03 5.58 20.04
N GLY A 246 -11.20 5.95 19.06
CA GLY A 246 -11.26 7.25 18.38
C GLY A 246 -10.61 8.41 19.14
N LEU A 247 -9.88 8.13 20.22
CA LEU A 247 -9.16 9.17 20.96
C LEU A 247 -7.89 9.54 20.17
N GLY A 248 -7.76 10.81 19.77
CA GLY A 248 -6.62 11.28 18.95
C GLY A 248 -6.74 11.01 17.45
N GLY A 249 -7.96 10.95 16.90
CA GLY A 249 -8.19 10.84 15.45
C GLY A 249 -8.47 9.43 14.93
N GLY A 250 -8.25 8.41 15.77
CA GLY A 250 -8.64 7.02 15.48
C GLY A 250 -7.59 6.20 14.74
N MET A 251 -7.88 4.91 14.56
CA MET A 251 -7.04 4.04 13.71
C MET A 251 -7.07 4.53 12.25
N PRO A 252 -5.91 4.73 11.60
CA PRO A 252 -5.86 5.25 10.23
C PRO A 252 -6.38 4.25 9.18
N CYS A 253 -6.41 2.96 9.50
CA CYS A 253 -6.99 1.91 8.68
C CYS A 253 -7.35 0.68 9.53
N GLN A 254 -8.22 -0.20 9.01
CA GLN A 254 -8.66 -1.40 9.74
C GLN A 254 -7.52 -2.43 9.92
N ASN A 255 -6.70 -2.61 8.89
CA ASN A 255 -5.66 -3.64 8.86
C ASN A 255 -4.30 -3.01 8.53
N PRO A 256 -3.70 -2.25 9.46
CA PRO A 256 -2.34 -1.76 9.27
C PRO A 256 -1.37 -2.93 9.17
N VAL A 257 -0.41 -2.81 8.25
CA VAL A 257 0.56 -3.87 7.95
C VAL A 257 1.91 -3.63 8.61
N ASP A 258 2.18 -2.39 9.04
CA ASP A 258 3.40 -2.02 9.76
C ASP A 258 3.16 -0.80 10.68
N ILE A 259 4.05 -0.58 11.64
CA ILE A 259 4.03 0.54 12.59
C ILE A 259 5.43 1.15 12.71
N ASP A 260 5.51 2.47 12.77
CA ASP A 260 6.76 3.21 13.01
C ASP A 260 6.53 4.16 14.18
N CYS A 261 7.52 4.27 15.06
CA CYS A 261 7.43 5.07 16.28
C CYS A 261 8.71 5.87 16.51
N ARG A 262 8.56 7.15 16.84
CA ARG A 262 9.71 8.02 17.05
C ARG A 262 9.44 9.08 18.10
N LYS A 263 10.53 9.61 18.66
CA LYS A 263 10.48 10.74 19.56
C LYS A 263 10.13 12.02 18.79
N VAL A 264 9.15 12.76 19.29
CA VAL A 264 8.73 14.05 18.75
C VAL A 264 9.91 15.03 18.69
N GLY A 265 9.99 15.76 17.57
CA GLY A 265 11.00 16.79 17.26
C GLY A 265 12.36 16.26 16.81
N THR A 266 12.92 15.25 17.50
CA THR A 266 14.24 14.68 17.15
C THR A 266 14.17 13.57 16.11
N HIS A 267 13.00 12.93 15.96
CA HIS A 267 12.74 11.82 15.06
C HIS A 267 13.65 10.59 15.25
N ILE A 268 14.28 10.47 16.42
CA ILE A 268 15.00 9.26 16.82
C ILE A 268 13.94 8.17 17.06
N HIS A 269 14.16 6.99 16.46
CA HIS A 269 13.27 5.86 16.64
C HIS A 269 13.11 5.53 18.13
N ALA A 270 11.88 5.22 18.57
CA ALA A 270 11.53 5.11 19.98
C ALA A 270 12.45 4.13 20.73
N LEU A 271 12.76 2.98 20.11
CA LEU A 271 13.61 1.94 20.71
C LEU A 271 15.08 2.38 20.91
N ARG A 272 15.56 3.39 20.18
CA ARG A 272 16.94 3.92 20.33
C ARG A 272 17.07 4.98 21.41
N THR A 273 15.98 5.37 22.06
CA THR A 273 15.99 6.39 23.12
C THR A 273 16.47 5.85 24.46
N GLY A 274 16.53 4.53 24.63
CA GLY A 274 16.90 3.86 25.88
C GLY A 274 15.82 3.93 26.98
N GLN A 275 14.60 4.38 26.64
CA GLN A 275 13.44 4.33 27.54
C GLN A 275 12.81 2.95 27.56
N VAL A 276 12.18 2.61 28.69
CA VAL A 276 11.52 1.32 28.88
C VAL A 276 10.05 1.46 28.48
N PHE A 277 9.59 0.59 27.58
CA PHE A 277 8.21 0.58 27.12
C PHE A 277 7.42 -0.56 27.76
N LYS A 278 6.12 -0.36 27.94
CA LYS A 278 5.21 -1.35 28.52
C LYS A 278 5.20 -2.60 27.66
N LYS A 279 5.33 -3.78 28.29
CA LYS A 279 5.27 -5.07 27.59
C LYS A 279 3.99 -5.18 26.76
N GLY A 280 4.15 -5.55 25.49
CA GLY A 280 3.05 -5.67 24.52
C GLY A 280 2.67 -4.35 23.84
N ALA A 281 3.31 -3.23 24.17
CA ALA A 281 3.14 -1.93 23.51
C ALA A 281 4.52 -1.26 23.29
N VAL A 282 5.44 -2.03 22.68
CA VAL A 282 6.83 -1.65 22.41
C VAL A 282 6.97 -1.33 20.92
N CYS A 283 6.25 -0.31 20.45
CA CYS A 283 6.06 -0.01 19.03
C CYS A 283 5.56 -1.23 18.24
N SER A 284 4.34 -1.65 18.51
CA SER A 284 3.77 -2.89 17.95
C SER A 284 2.38 -2.66 17.35
N LEU A 285 2.03 -3.42 16.31
CA LEU A 285 0.73 -3.32 15.65
C LEU A 285 -0.45 -3.61 16.58
N GLU A 286 -0.26 -4.47 17.58
CA GLU A 286 -1.30 -4.89 18.53
C GLU A 286 -1.45 -3.93 19.72
N GLY A 287 -0.35 -3.35 20.21
CA GLY A 287 -0.39 -2.51 21.41
C GLY A 287 -0.05 -1.04 21.22
N GLY A 288 0.43 -0.64 20.04
CA GLY A 288 0.97 0.70 19.79
C GLY A 288 2.30 0.93 20.52
N LEU A 289 2.48 2.13 21.08
CA LEU A 289 3.61 2.50 21.92
C LEU A 289 3.11 3.02 23.27
N VAL A 290 3.68 2.54 24.38
CA VAL A 290 3.36 3.05 25.71
C VAL A 290 4.62 3.17 26.55
N CYS A 291 4.94 4.39 26.98
CA CYS A 291 5.94 4.67 27.99
C CYS A 291 5.25 5.02 29.31
N VAL A 292 5.69 4.45 30.43
CA VAL A 292 5.16 4.78 31.77
C VAL A 292 6.25 5.44 32.61
N ASN A 293 5.95 6.61 33.20
CA ASN A 293 6.93 7.41 33.96
C ASN A 293 7.54 6.62 35.12
N ASN A 294 6.72 5.86 35.84
CA ASN A 294 7.15 5.07 37.00
C ASN A 294 7.96 3.81 36.65
N GLU A 295 8.00 3.42 35.38
CA GLU A 295 8.78 2.29 34.88
C GLU A 295 10.15 2.73 34.36
N GLN A 296 10.41 4.04 34.29
CA GLN A 296 11.70 4.59 33.88
C GLN A 296 12.74 4.54 35.00
N ARG A 297 14.01 4.70 34.62
CA ARG A 297 15.12 4.81 35.58
C ARG A 297 14.86 5.95 36.58
N PRO A 298 15.30 5.83 37.84
CA PRO A 298 15.10 6.87 38.85
C PRO A 298 15.56 8.25 38.37
N GLY A 299 14.67 9.24 38.44
CA GLY A 299 14.94 10.62 37.98
C GLY A 299 14.66 10.88 36.49
N SER A 300 14.23 9.88 35.73
CA SER A 300 13.77 10.02 34.34
C SER A 300 12.24 9.97 34.27
N HIS A 301 11.68 10.66 33.27
CA HIS A 301 10.27 10.57 32.84
C HIS A 301 10.23 10.18 31.38
N CYS A 302 9.06 9.80 30.88
CA CYS A 302 8.84 9.51 29.47
C CYS A 302 9.18 10.72 28.60
N LEU A 303 9.82 10.44 27.48
CA LEU A 303 9.92 11.36 26.36
C LEU A 303 8.58 11.34 25.63
N ASP A 304 8.44 12.33 24.76
CA ASP A 304 7.27 12.55 23.92
C ASP A 304 7.42 11.76 22.61
N TYR A 305 6.46 10.88 22.31
CA TYR A 305 6.49 9.96 21.19
C TYR A 305 5.27 10.10 20.27
N GLU A 306 5.51 9.90 18.98
CA GLU A 306 4.47 9.80 17.97
C GLU A 306 4.61 8.47 17.22
N ILE A 307 3.47 7.93 16.77
CA ILE A 307 3.42 6.71 15.97
C ILE A 307 2.75 6.94 14.62
N ARG A 308 2.99 6.08 13.67
CA ARG A 308 2.21 6.01 12.42
C ARG A 308 2.09 4.57 11.97
N PHE A 309 1.09 4.31 11.13
CA PHE A 309 0.84 2.99 10.60
C PHE A 309 1.01 2.96 9.08
N LEU A 310 1.57 1.87 8.57
CA LEU A 310 1.55 1.59 7.14
C LEU A 310 0.20 0.96 6.82
N CYS A 311 -0.60 1.69 6.05
CA CYS A 311 -1.95 1.27 5.70
C CYS A 311 -1.98 0.74 4.27
N PRO A 312 -2.58 -0.43 4.02
CA PRO A 312 -2.83 -0.88 2.66
C PRO A 312 -3.85 0.05 2.01
N MET A 313 -3.42 0.81 1.01
CA MET A 313 -4.30 1.39 -0.01
C MET A 313 -4.91 0.23 -0.80
N ALA A 314 -6.23 0.19 -0.84
CA ALA A 314 -7.00 -0.92 -1.39
C ALA A 314 -6.47 -1.35 -2.77
N THR A 315 -5.81 -2.51 -2.86
CA THR A 315 -5.71 -3.19 -4.15
C THR A 315 -7.06 -3.77 -4.49
N SER A 316 -7.59 -3.26 -5.58
CA SER A 316 -8.72 -3.77 -6.35
C SER A 316 -8.52 -5.22 -6.77
N THR A 317 -8.73 -6.19 -5.87
CA THR A 317 -9.03 -7.59 -6.23
C THR A 317 -9.95 -8.25 -5.21
N ALA A 318 -11.23 -7.85 -5.22
CA ALA A 318 -12.36 -8.74 -4.98
C ALA A 318 -13.61 -8.10 -5.57
N SER A 319 -14.21 -8.77 -6.54
CA SER A 319 -15.38 -8.34 -7.29
C SER A 319 -16.60 -8.23 -6.35
N SER A 320 -16.88 -7.01 -5.89
CA SER A 320 -18.21 -6.41 -5.65
C SER A 320 -18.02 -5.08 -4.90
N VAL A 321 -17.22 -4.17 -5.44
CA VAL A 321 -17.08 -2.86 -4.81
C VAL A 321 -18.36 -2.08 -5.07
N GLY A 322 -18.79 -1.38 -4.02
CA GLY A 322 -20.06 -0.71 -3.91
C GLY A 322 -20.52 0.16 -5.07
N SER A 323 -21.76 0.61 -5.02
CA SER A 323 -22.25 1.66 -5.89
C SER A 323 -22.05 3.01 -5.20
N TRP A 324 -21.44 3.97 -5.91
CA TRP A 324 -21.48 5.36 -5.46
C TRP A 324 -22.93 5.84 -5.43
N SER A 325 -23.31 6.50 -4.33
CA SER A 325 -24.59 7.19 -4.26
C SER A 325 -24.65 8.33 -5.27
N SER A 326 -25.86 8.83 -5.53
CA SER A 326 -26.02 10.20 -6.03
C SER A 326 -25.29 11.17 -5.09
N TRP A 327 -24.87 12.31 -5.65
CA TRP A 327 -24.38 13.41 -4.84
C TRP A 327 -25.49 13.95 -3.94
N ILE A 328 -25.09 14.26 -2.70
CA ILE A 328 -25.92 14.81 -1.66
C ILE A 328 -25.39 16.22 -1.43
N ASP A 329 -26.26 17.17 -1.68
CA ASP A 329 -26.10 18.59 -1.44
C ASP A 329 -27.24 18.95 -0.48
N ARG A 330 -26.95 18.94 0.81
CA ARG A 330 -27.95 19.08 1.87
C ARG A 330 -28.05 20.52 2.31
N ASP A 331 -26.92 21.21 2.45
CA ASP A 331 -26.85 22.54 3.01
C ASP A 331 -26.17 23.49 2.02
N ASP A 332 -26.91 24.47 1.50
CA ASP A 332 -26.27 25.51 0.71
C ASP A 332 -25.26 26.26 1.59
N ALA A 333 -24.16 26.77 1.02
CA ALA A 333 -23.11 27.54 1.73
C ALA A 333 -23.52 28.87 2.41
N SER A 334 -24.82 29.10 2.60
CA SER A 334 -25.43 30.23 3.27
C SER A 334 -25.38 30.11 4.81
N GLY A 335 -25.65 31.21 5.52
CA GLY A 335 -25.72 31.18 6.99
C GLY A 335 -24.37 30.90 7.68
N SER A 336 -24.26 29.79 8.40
CA SER A 336 -23.10 29.45 9.25
C SER A 336 -21.96 28.76 8.50
N GLY A 337 -22.18 28.25 7.30
CA GLY A 337 -21.19 27.51 6.54
C GLY A 337 -21.87 26.61 5.52
N ASP A 338 -21.14 25.60 5.08
CA ASP A 338 -21.70 24.47 4.36
C ASP A 338 -21.44 23.18 5.18
N TRP A 339 -22.51 22.41 5.40
CA TRP A 339 -22.56 21.32 6.36
C TRP A 339 -23.04 20.03 5.68
N GLU A 340 -22.14 19.35 5.00
CA GLU A 340 -22.32 17.99 4.52
C GLU A 340 -21.90 16.94 5.58
N ASP A 341 -22.34 17.17 6.81
CA ASP A 341 -21.96 16.37 7.97
C ASP A 341 -22.72 15.04 8.04
N ARG A 342 -22.00 13.99 8.44
CA ARG A 342 -22.55 12.63 8.53
C ARG A 342 -23.67 12.51 9.57
N TRP A 343 -23.60 13.27 10.67
CA TRP A 343 -24.59 13.16 11.75
C TRP A 343 -25.97 13.61 11.27
N SER A 344 -26.06 14.70 10.51
CA SER A 344 -27.30 15.16 9.90
C SER A 344 -27.87 14.16 8.90
N LEU A 345 -27.04 13.53 8.07
CA LEU A 345 -27.46 12.48 7.14
C LEU A 345 -27.96 11.23 7.89
N GLU A 346 -27.31 10.82 8.98
CA GLU A 346 -27.77 9.68 9.78
C GLU A 346 -29.12 9.93 10.47
N ASN A 347 -29.43 11.19 10.78
CA ASN A 347 -30.72 11.60 11.35
C ASN A 347 -31.79 11.92 10.28
N GLY A 348 -31.52 11.62 9.01
CA GLY A 348 -32.50 11.74 7.92
C GLY A 348 -32.70 13.17 7.39
N MET A 349 -31.85 14.11 7.77
CA MET A 349 -31.85 15.46 7.20
C MET A 349 -31.17 15.40 5.82
N GLY A 350 -31.84 15.85 4.75
CA GLY A 350 -31.28 15.78 3.39
C GLY A 350 -31.39 14.43 2.68
N GLY A 351 -32.37 13.58 3.04
CA GLY A 351 -32.64 12.31 2.34
C GLY A 351 -31.98 11.07 2.97
N GLY A 352 -31.10 11.27 3.95
CA GLY A 352 -30.56 10.20 4.80
C GLY A 352 -29.26 9.58 4.27
N MET A 353 -28.57 8.82 5.12
CA MET A 353 -27.39 8.06 4.70
C MET A 353 -27.73 7.06 3.57
N PRO A 354 -26.97 7.06 2.45
CA PRO A 354 -27.22 6.14 1.33
C PRO A 354 -27.10 4.66 1.69
N CYS A 355 -26.33 4.34 2.72
CA CYS A 355 -26.16 2.99 3.24
C CYS A 355 -25.64 3.03 4.68
N LYS A 356 -25.81 1.91 5.39
CA LYS A 356 -25.43 1.79 6.81
C LYS A 356 -23.91 1.88 7.05
N ASN A 357 -23.11 1.32 6.13
CA ASN A 357 -21.67 1.19 6.27
C ASN A 357 -20.96 1.62 4.99
N PRO A 358 -20.91 2.93 4.67
CA PRO A 358 -20.15 3.39 3.51
C PRO A 358 -18.66 3.11 3.69
N ILE A 359 -18.00 2.76 2.59
CA ILE A 359 -16.58 2.38 2.55
C ILE A 359 -15.71 3.41 1.84
N GLY A 360 -16.32 4.49 1.34
CA GLY A 360 -15.63 5.62 0.72
C GLY A 360 -16.52 6.86 0.73
N ILE A 361 -15.90 8.03 0.68
CA ILE A 361 -16.56 9.33 0.55
C ILE A 361 -15.81 10.15 -0.49
N GLU A 362 -16.53 10.90 -1.29
CA GLU A 362 -15.98 11.96 -2.14
C GLU A 362 -16.73 13.25 -1.87
N CYS A 363 -16.01 14.37 -1.94
CA CYS A 363 -16.56 15.69 -1.71
C CYS A 363 -16.01 16.67 -2.74
N ARG A 364 -16.88 17.49 -3.31
CA ARG A 364 -16.53 18.46 -4.33
C ARG A 364 -17.45 19.66 -4.26
N THR A 365 -17.06 20.75 -4.91
CA THR A 365 -17.92 21.92 -5.02
C THR A 365 -19.09 21.68 -5.98
N VAL A 366 -20.26 22.21 -5.64
CA VAL A 366 -21.44 22.23 -6.50
C VAL A 366 -21.11 23.06 -7.76
N GLY A 367 -21.46 22.51 -8.93
CA GLY A 367 -21.29 23.13 -10.24
C GLY A 367 -19.87 23.10 -10.83
N SER A 368 -18.85 23.54 -10.08
CA SER A 368 -17.45 23.53 -10.57
C SER A 368 -16.79 22.16 -10.45
N HIS A 369 -17.31 21.28 -9.60
CA HIS A 369 -16.81 19.92 -9.36
C HIS A 369 -15.34 19.87 -8.92
N THR A 370 -14.85 20.95 -8.32
CA THR A 370 -13.50 21.02 -7.77
C THR A 370 -13.44 20.14 -6.52
N PRO A 371 -12.49 19.20 -6.42
CA PRO A 371 -12.32 18.40 -5.21
C PRO A 371 -12.14 19.28 -3.97
N ALA A 372 -12.76 18.93 -2.84
CA ALA A 372 -12.70 19.73 -1.62
C ALA A 372 -11.26 19.96 -1.11
N SER A 373 -10.35 19.03 -1.35
CA SER A 373 -8.92 19.18 -1.01
C SER A 373 -8.20 20.25 -1.82
N GLU A 374 -8.71 20.64 -2.98
CA GLU A 374 -8.10 21.60 -3.90
C GLU A 374 -8.68 23.02 -3.77
N THR A 375 -9.72 23.20 -2.97
CA THR A 375 -10.33 24.52 -2.77
C THR A 375 -9.54 25.40 -1.80
N HIS A 376 -8.61 24.80 -1.06
CA HIS A 376 -7.84 25.46 0.00
C HIS A 376 -8.71 26.09 1.11
N GLN A 377 -9.95 25.65 1.26
CA GLN A 377 -10.81 26.07 2.38
C GLN A 377 -10.49 25.29 3.66
N VAL A 378 -10.76 25.93 4.80
CA VAL A 378 -10.52 25.33 6.11
C VAL A 378 -11.76 24.54 6.52
N PHE A 379 -11.63 23.24 6.70
CA PHE A 379 -12.71 22.40 7.22
C PHE A 379 -12.54 22.14 8.72
N MET A 380 -13.64 21.81 9.39
CA MET A 380 -13.58 21.48 10.82
C MET A 380 -12.75 20.21 11.05
N PRO A 381 -11.97 20.14 12.14
CA PRO A 381 -11.12 18.98 12.46
C PRO A 381 -11.85 17.63 12.38
N GLY A 382 -11.36 16.76 11.51
CA GLY A 382 -11.88 15.42 11.28
C GLY A 382 -13.09 15.37 10.33
N ALA A 383 -13.49 16.49 9.74
CA ALA A 383 -14.56 16.62 8.76
C ALA A 383 -14.04 17.23 7.44
N GLU A 384 -12.78 16.95 7.09
CA GLU A 384 -12.12 17.31 5.82
C GLU A 384 -12.47 16.26 4.73
N CYS A 385 -13.76 16.08 4.44
CA CYS A 385 -14.23 14.98 3.59
C CYS A 385 -13.90 13.59 4.16
N SER A 386 -14.40 13.31 5.37
CA SER A 386 -14.10 12.06 6.08
C SER A 386 -15.31 11.13 6.15
N LEU A 387 -15.07 9.82 6.13
CA LEU A 387 -16.14 8.84 6.37
C LEU A 387 -16.77 8.97 7.76
N ALA A 388 -16.00 9.46 8.74
CA ALA A 388 -16.44 9.55 10.13
C ALA A 388 -17.39 10.74 10.37
N ARG A 389 -17.15 11.87 9.70
CA ARG A 389 -17.85 13.13 10.00
C ARG A 389 -18.43 13.84 8.79
N GLY A 390 -18.13 13.41 7.57
CA GLY A 390 -18.56 14.07 6.34
C GLY A 390 -17.65 15.24 5.97
N LEU A 391 -18.22 16.27 5.38
CA LEU A 391 -17.56 17.54 5.09
C LEU A 391 -18.23 18.68 5.89
N MET A 392 -17.45 19.45 6.63
CA MET A 392 -17.98 20.58 7.40
C MET A 392 -17.09 21.80 7.17
N CYS A 393 -17.59 22.76 6.40
CA CYS A 393 -16.96 24.05 6.23
C CYS A 393 -17.71 25.09 7.05
N GLN A 394 -17.02 25.81 7.93
CA GLN A 394 -17.62 26.87 8.72
C GLN A 394 -17.12 28.25 8.29
N ASN A 395 -18.05 29.19 8.09
CA ASN A 395 -17.74 30.54 7.61
C ASN A 395 -16.79 31.30 8.55
N SER A 396 -16.91 31.11 9.87
CA SER A 396 -16.06 31.77 10.87
C SER A 396 -14.59 31.34 10.83
N ASP A 397 -14.31 30.17 10.25
CA ASP A 397 -13.00 29.54 10.29
C ASP A 397 -12.15 29.92 9.07
N GLN A 398 -12.79 30.50 8.04
CA GLN A 398 -12.11 30.97 6.84
C GLN A 398 -11.34 32.27 7.14
N ARG A 399 -10.01 32.27 6.98
CA ARG A 399 -9.15 33.43 7.28
C ARG A 399 -8.95 34.38 6.10
N GLY A 400 -9.03 35.68 6.40
CA GLY A 400 -9.00 36.85 5.49
C GLY A 400 -7.83 37.02 4.51
N GLY A 401 -8.04 36.79 3.19
CA GLY A 401 -7.34 37.43 2.06
C GLY A 401 -8.08 37.35 0.69
N ALA A 402 -8.27 38.50 0.02
CA ALA A 402 -8.83 38.82 -1.31
C ALA A 402 -9.56 37.71 -2.14
N GLY A 403 -10.77 37.33 -1.73
CA GLY A 403 -11.66 36.45 -2.53
C GLY A 403 -13.11 36.31 -2.00
N GLY A 404 -13.34 36.55 -0.70
CA GLY A 404 -14.68 36.56 -0.09
C GLY A 404 -14.94 35.33 0.79
N PHE A 405 -15.14 35.58 2.10
CA PHE A 405 -15.08 34.61 3.21
C PHE A 405 -16.41 33.91 3.47
N TRP A 406 -16.77 33.01 2.57
CA TRP A 406 -17.84 32.06 2.81
C TRP A 406 -17.35 30.70 2.32
N CYS A 407 -17.84 29.65 2.95
CA CYS A 407 -17.68 28.32 2.43
C CYS A 407 -18.13 28.28 0.97
N LEU A 408 -17.41 27.51 0.17
CA LEU A 408 -17.95 27.10 -1.11
C LEU A 408 -19.07 26.10 -0.80
N ASP A 409 -19.95 25.99 -1.78
CA ASP A 409 -21.05 25.05 -1.77
C ASP A 409 -20.49 23.67 -2.12
N TYR A 410 -20.54 22.70 -1.22
CA TYR A 410 -20.05 21.35 -1.43
C TYR A 410 -21.19 20.34 -1.46
N GLU A 411 -20.95 19.29 -2.22
CA GLU A 411 -21.76 18.08 -2.21
C GLU A 411 -20.87 16.88 -1.88
N VAL A 412 -21.45 15.90 -1.20
CA VAL A 412 -20.79 14.64 -0.83
C VAL A 412 -21.48 13.44 -1.45
N ARG A 413 -20.72 12.40 -1.76
CA ARG A 413 -21.29 11.09 -2.10
C ARG A 413 -20.54 9.98 -1.40
N TYR A 414 -21.25 8.88 -1.15
CA TYR A 414 -20.72 7.75 -0.42
C TYR A 414 -20.64 6.52 -1.30
N LEU A 415 -19.55 5.77 -1.17
CA LEU A 415 -19.40 4.46 -1.79
C LEU A 415 -20.07 3.43 -0.89
N CYS A 416 -21.19 2.91 -1.35
CA CYS A 416 -21.99 1.98 -0.57
C CYS A 416 -21.71 0.54 -0.99
N PRO A 417 -21.17 -0.30 -0.09
CA PRO A 417 -20.90 -1.70 -0.42
C PRO A 417 -22.19 -2.38 -0.87
N LYS A 418 -22.09 -3.25 -1.88
CA LYS A 418 -23.22 -4.03 -2.38
C LYS A 418 -23.67 -5.10 -1.39
#